data_AF-A0A7W1K9G5-F1
#
_entry.id   AF-A0A7W1K9G5-F1
#
_cell.length_a   1.000
_cell.length_b   1.000
_cell.length_c   1.000
_cell.angle_alpha   90.00
_cell.angle_beta   90.00
_cell.angle_gamma   90.00
#
_symmetry.space_group_name_H-M   'P 1'
#
loop_
_entity.id
_entity.type
_entity.pdbx_description
1 polymer ?
#
loop_
_entity_poly.entity_id
_entity_poly.type
_entity_poly.pdbx_seq_one_letter_code
_entity_poly.pdbx_strand_id
1 'polypeptide(L)'
;MEDLDKLAADFAAGGYEPDGAELEHDQVAAGHHHGEEQRAPTHAHGAGVRRFAHRGREVEIVTHYEVRIDGERWDQHLEVLDDGTVTYHGLPQYAIPSAVELVSRVIDYEEDAPEDLRAAFRAARKGA
;
A
#
# COMPACT_ATOMS: atom_id res chain seq x y z
N MET A 1 -14.46 3.28 27.49
CA MET A 1 -14.67 1.85 27.17
C MET A 1 -16.04 1.69 26.53
N GLU A 2 -17.12 2.19 27.17
CA GLU A 2 -18.50 2.18 26.62
C GLU A 2 -18.65 2.76 25.19
N ASP A 3 -17.91 3.80 24.81
CA ASP A 3 -17.97 4.38 23.44
C ASP A 3 -17.35 3.48 22.36
N LEU A 4 -16.32 2.69 22.70
CA LEU A 4 -15.68 1.75 21.76
C LEU A 4 -16.54 0.50 21.59
N ASP A 5 -17.16 0.02 22.67
CA ASP A 5 -18.09 -1.12 22.62
C ASP A 5 -19.30 -0.80 21.74
N LYS A 6 -19.81 0.44 21.83
CA LYS A 6 -20.87 0.92 20.94
C LYS A 6 -20.43 0.99 19.49
N LEU A 7 -19.23 1.50 19.23
CA LEU A 7 -18.67 1.57 17.87
C LEU A 7 -18.52 0.15 17.27
N ALA A 8 -18.02 -0.80 18.05
CA ALA A 8 -17.91 -2.19 17.64
C ALA A 8 -19.28 -2.83 17.34
N ALA A 9 -20.29 -2.56 18.16
CA ALA A 9 -21.66 -3.02 17.91
C ALA A 9 -22.26 -2.41 16.63
N ASP A 10 -21.99 -1.13 16.35
CA ASP A 10 -22.41 -0.47 15.11
C ASP A 10 -21.73 -1.09 13.87
N PHE A 11 -20.46 -1.51 13.98
CA PHE A 11 -19.74 -2.21 12.90
C PHE A 11 -20.35 -3.59 12.63
N ALA A 12 -20.60 -4.37 13.69
CA ALA A 12 -21.27 -5.66 13.56
C ALA A 12 -22.67 -5.54 12.94
N ALA A 13 -23.45 -4.53 13.36
CA ALA A 13 -24.76 -4.24 12.77
C ALA A 13 -24.67 -3.82 11.28
N GLY A 14 -23.53 -3.26 10.85
CA GLY A 14 -23.20 -2.96 9.46
C GLY A 14 -22.77 -4.17 8.62
N GLY A 15 -22.66 -5.37 9.22
CA GLY A 15 -22.20 -6.59 8.55
C GLY A 15 -20.67 -6.72 8.49
N TYR A 16 -19.93 -5.92 9.28
CA TYR A 16 -18.49 -6.05 9.42
C TYR A 16 -18.19 -7.04 10.55
N GLU A 17 -17.73 -8.24 10.18
CA GLU A 17 -17.28 -9.25 11.15
C GLU A 17 -15.83 -8.99 11.55
N PRO A 18 -15.47 -9.15 12.83
CA PRO A 18 -14.07 -9.13 13.24
C PRO A 18 -13.32 -10.29 12.57
N ASP A 19 -12.23 -9.98 11.89
CA ASP A 19 -11.38 -10.98 11.22
C ASP A 19 -10.52 -11.80 12.20
N GLY A 20 -10.48 -11.38 13.47
CA GLY A 20 -9.66 -12.00 14.51
C GLY A 20 -8.16 -11.82 14.29
N ALA A 21 -7.75 -10.93 13.38
CA ALA A 21 -6.35 -10.62 13.15
C ALA A 21 -5.80 -9.86 14.38
N GLU A 22 -4.88 -10.49 15.10
CA GLU A 22 -4.12 -9.79 16.13
C GLU A 22 -3.12 -8.85 15.45
N LEU A 23 -3.30 -7.54 15.66
CA LEU A 23 -2.30 -6.55 15.25
C LEU A 23 -1.08 -6.72 16.15
N GLU A 24 -0.02 -7.39 15.67
CA GLU A 24 1.27 -7.36 16.37
C GLU A 24 1.78 -5.91 16.44
N HIS A 25 1.90 -5.38 17.67
CA HIS A 25 2.25 -3.97 17.95
C HIS A 25 3.71 -3.60 17.65
N ASP A 26 4.43 -4.33 16.79
CA ASP A 26 5.89 -4.13 16.58
C ASP A 26 6.24 -3.35 15.30
N GLN A 27 5.34 -2.50 14.81
CA GLN A 27 5.59 -1.60 13.68
C GLN A 27 5.28 -0.14 14.01
N VAL A 28 6.07 0.44 14.92
CA VAL A 28 6.16 1.90 15.07
C VAL A 28 7.53 2.39 14.59
N ALA A 29 7.67 2.59 13.28
CA ALA A 29 8.65 3.54 12.77
C ALA A 29 8.08 4.95 12.97
N ALA A 30 8.58 5.61 14.00
CA ALA A 30 8.19 6.96 14.40
C ALA A 30 8.38 7.99 13.27
N GLY A 31 7.44 8.94 13.16
CA GLY A 31 7.62 10.11 12.30
C GLY A 31 6.37 10.99 12.14
N HIS A 32 5.86 11.58 13.23
CA HIS A 32 4.98 12.74 13.11
C HIS A 32 5.81 13.99 12.77
N HIS A 33 5.59 14.59 11.59
CA HIS A 33 5.88 16.00 11.37
C HIS A 33 4.85 16.62 10.42
N HIS A 34 4.01 17.50 10.97
CA HIS A 34 3.34 18.54 10.21
C HIS A 34 4.35 19.64 9.89
N GLY A 35 4.45 20.05 8.63
CA GLY A 35 5.28 21.17 8.19
C GLY A 35 5.32 21.26 6.68
N GLU A 36 4.51 22.15 6.13
CA GLU A 36 4.43 22.50 4.71
C GLU A 36 5.73 23.20 4.27
N GLU A 37 6.42 22.69 3.25
CA GLU A 37 7.33 23.47 2.40
C GLU A 37 7.63 22.72 1.07
N GLN A 38 7.30 23.39 -0.04
CA GLN A 38 7.63 22.95 -1.40
C GLN A 38 9.14 22.79 -1.57
N ARG A 39 9.63 21.58 -1.87
CA ARG A 39 10.96 21.35 -2.46
C ARG A 39 10.98 20.10 -3.35
N ALA A 40 11.43 20.32 -4.58
CA ALA A 40 11.98 19.46 -5.65
C ALA A 40 11.67 17.94 -5.66
N PRO A 41 11.41 17.33 -6.84
CA PRO A 41 11.10 15.91 -6.95
C PRO A 41 12.39 15.10 -6.76
N THR A 42 12.62 14.63 -5.53
CA THR A 42 13.41 13.41 -5.34
C THR A 42 12.48 12.24 -5.60
N HIS A 43 12.99 11.17 -6.22
CA HIS A 43 12.24 9.94 -6.54
C HIS A 43 11.86 9.18 -5.25
N ALA A 44 11.02 9.79 -4.41
CA ALA A 44 10.36 9.15 -3.30
C ALA A 44 9.12 8.44 -3.88
N HIS A 45 8.86 7.21 -3.42
CA HIS A 45 7.57 6.55 -3.66
C HIS A 45 6.46 7.51 -3.26
N GLY A 46 5.77 8.07 -4.26
CA GLY A 46 4.70 9.03 -4.02
C GLY A 46 3.66 8.41 -3.10
N ALA A 47 3.24 9.13 -2.08
CA ALA A 47 2.11 8.69 -1.29
C ALA A 47 0.84 8.70 -2.16
N GLY A 48 0.02 7.66 -2.07
CA GLY A 48 -1.32 7.68 -2.65
C GLY A 48 -2.23 8.54 -1.79
N VAL A 49 -2.95 9.49 -2.38
CA VAL A 49 -3.84 10.41 -1.64
C VAL A 49 -5.27 10.23 -2.11
N ARG A 50 -6.16 9.83 -1.19
CA ARG A 50 -7.62 9.79 -1.42
C ARG A 50 -8.31 10.87 -0.62
N ARG A 51 -9.27 11.57 -1.23
CA ARG A 51 -10.02 12.65 -0.58
C ARG A 51 -11.51 12.43 -0.77
N PHE A 52 -12.27 12.57 0.31
CA PHE A 52 -13.73 12.52 0.26
C PHE A 52 -14.34 13.37 1.38
N ALA A 53 -15.64 13.66 1.26
CA ALA A 53 -16.40 14.33 2.31
C ALA A 53 -17.47 13.38 2.88
N HIS A 54 -17.56 13.29 4.21
CA HIS A 54 -18.59 12.51 4.88
C HIS A 54 -19.21 13.30 6.04
N ARG A 55 -20.54 13.49 6.00
CA ARG A 55 -21.29 14.26 7.01
C ARG A 55 -20.70 15.66 7.26
N GLY A 56 -20.31 16.36 6.19
CA GLY A 56 -19.74 17.70 6.24
C GLY A 56 -18.30 17.79 6.75
N ARG A 57 -17.62 16.64 6.91
CA ARG A 57 -16.20 16.56 7.26
C ARG A 57 -15.40 16.19 6.03
N GLU A 58 -14.40 16.98 5.69
CA GLU A 58 -13.40 16.62 4.68
C GLU A 58 -12.42 15.61 5.29
N VAL A 59 -12.14 14.56 4.53
CA VAL A 59 -11.24 13.47 4.92
C VAL A 59 -10.18 13.32 3.84
N GLU A 60 -8.92 13.25 4.26
CA GLU A 60 -7.79 12.89 3.43
C GLU A 60 -7.17 11.61 3.99
N ILE A 61 -6.96 10.62 3.13
CA ILE A 61 -6.23 9.38 3.44
C ILE A 61 -4.95 9.40 2.62
N VAL A 62 -3.82 9.39 3.31
CA VAL A 62 -2.48 9.30 2.71
C VAL A 62 -1.93 7.91 2.96
N THR A 63 -1.59 7.18 1.90
CA THR A 63 -1.05 5.82 1.97
C THR A 63 0.39 5.80 1.46
N HIS A 64 1.29 5.20 2.23
CA HIS A 64 2.68 4.99 1.84
C HIS A 64 2.99 3.49 1.87
N TYR A 65 3.43 2.95 0.74
CA TYR A 65 3.96 1.59 0.67
C TYR A 65 5.48 1.64 0.53
N GLU A 66 6.16 0.96 1.43
CA GLU A 66 7.53 0.55 1.24
C GLU A 66 7.55 -0.96 1.02
N VAL A 67 7.96 -1.39 -0.16
CA VAL A 67 8.07 -2.81 -0.51
C VAL A 67 9.54 -3.17 -0.60
N ARG A 68 9.93 -4.24 0.09
CA ARG A 68 11.25 -4.85 -0.02
C ARG A 68 11.10 -6.31 -0.42
N ILE A 69 11.81 -6.73 -1.46
CA ILE A 69 11.88 -8.11 -1.93
C ILE A 69 13.30 -8.58 -1.66
N ASP A 70 13.48 -9.64 -0.86
CA ASP A 70 14.78 -10.12 -0.38
C ASP A 70 15.65 -9.03 0.30
N GLY A 71 15.01 -8.04 0.93
CA GLY A 71 15.68 -6.92 1.59
C GLY A 71 16.05 -5.77 0.66
N GLU A 72 15.92 -5.94 -0.66
CA GLU A 72 16.12 -4.88 -1.65
C GLU A 72 14.83 -4.10 -1.86
N ARG A 73 14.94 -2.77 -1.95
CA ARG A 73 13.77 -1.91 -2.18
C ARG A 73 13.21 -2.12 -3.58
N TRP A 74 11.90 -2.31 -3.68
CA TRP A 74 11.19 -2.42 -4.94
C TRP A 74 10.57 -1.06 -5.29
N ASP A 75 11.24 -0.30 -6.17
CA ASP A 75 10.98 1.13 -6.40
C ASP A 75 9.70 1.47 -7.21
N GLN A 76 8.75 0.53 -7.29
CA GLN A 76 7.53 0.71 -8.05
C GLN A 76 6.43 1.46 -7.29
N HIS A 77 5.63 2.25 -8.03
CA HIS A 77 4.56 3.04 -7.45
C HIS A 77 3.24 2.24 -7.38
N LEU A 78 2.71 2.12 -6.16
CA LEU A 78 1.42 1.53 -5.86
C LEU A 78 0.43 2.61 -5.43
N GLU A 79 -0.81 2.51 -5.93
CA GLU A 79 -1.91 3.37 -5.54
C GLU A 79 -3.09 2.51 -5.06
N VAL A 80 -3.70 2.90 -3.94
CA VAL A 80 -4.93 2.25 -3.45
C VAL A 80 -6.13 3.07 -3.91
N LEU A 81 -7.05 2.44 -4.60
CA LEU A 81 -8.27 3.03 -5.10
C LEU A 81 -9.31 3.18 -3.98
N ASP A 82 -10.41 3.88 -4.26
CA ASP A 82 -11.48 4.14 -3.29
C ASP A 82 -12.21 2.88 -2.82
N ASP A 83 -12.24 1.83 -3.64
CA ASP A 83 -12.81 0.53 -3.30
C ASP A 83 -11.85 -0.39 -2.51
N GLY A 84 -10.64 0.10 -2.22
CA GLY A 84 -9.61 -0.63 -1.49
C GLY A 84 -8.71 -1.52 -2.36
N THR A 85 -8.99 -1.66 -3.65
CA THR A 85 -8.09 -2.36 -4.58
C THR A 85 -6.82 -1.55 -4.83
N VAL A 86 -5.76 -2.21 -5.27
CA VAL A 86 -4.43 -1.65 -5.51
C VAL A 86 -4.10 -1.71 -6.99
N THR A 87 -3.61 -0.60 -7.54
CA THR A 87 -3.07 -0.52 -8.89
C THR A 87 -1.57 -0.21 -8.86
N TYR A 88 -0.89 -0.60 -9.93
CA TYR A 88 0.54 -0.38 -10.13
C TYR A 88 0.76 0.37 -11.45
N HIS A 89 1.62 1.39 -11.43
CA HIS A 89 1.84 2.25 -12.60
C HIS A 89 2.32 1.52 -13.86
N GLY A 90 3.05 0.41 -13.74
CA GLY A 90 3.47 -0.36 -14.92
C GLY A 90 2.36 -1.19 -15.55
N LEU A 91 1.22 -1.37 -14.86
CA LEU A 91 0.06 -2.13 -15.32
C LEU A 91 -1.26 -1.44 -14.91
N PRO A 92 -1.49 -0.17 -15.33
CA PRO A 92 -2.57 0.68 -14.81
C PRO A 92 -3.98 0.20 -15.20
N GLN A 93 -4.09 -0.70 -16.17
CA GLN A 93 -5.37 -1.30 -16.58
C GLN A 93 -5.87 -2.38 -15.62
N TYR A 94 -5.08 -2.76 -14.60
CA TYR A 94 -5.45 -3.76 -13.62
C TYR A 94 -5.53 -3.16 -12.21
N ALA A 95 -6.52 -3.63 -11.46
CA ALA A 95 -6.69 -3.37 -10.04
C ALA A 95 -6.76 -4.74 -9.32
N ILE A 96 -5.97 -4.90 -8.27
CA ILE A 96 -5.77 -6.17 -7.55
C ILE A 96 -6.23 -6.00 -6.10
N PRO A 97 -6.86 -7.01 -5.46
CA PRO A 97 -7.43 -6.86 -4.11
C PRO A 97 -6.44 -6.45 -3.00
N SER A 98 -5.15 -6.72 -3.16
CA SER A 98 -4.15 -6.37 -2.15
C SER A 98 -2.78 -6.10 -2.74
N ALA A 99 -1.98 -5.29 -2.03
CA ALA A 99 -0.58 -5.06 -2.36
C ALA A 99 0.25 -6.35 -2.26
N VAL A 100 -0.07 -7.24 -1.31
CA VAL A 100 0.58 -8.55 -1.16
C VAL A 100 0.37 -9.39 -2.42
N GLU A 101 -0.88 -9.54 -2.86
CA GLU A 101 -1.20 -10.33 -4.06
C GLU A 101 -0.58 -9.73 -5.32
N LEU A 102 -0.53 -8.39 -5.41
CA LEU A 102 0.16 -7.70 -6.51
C LEU A 102 1.65 -8.05 -6.54
N VAL A 103 2.34 -7.92 -5.40
CA VAL A 103 3.78 -8.24 -5.30
C VAL A 103 4.04 -9.73 -5.54
N SER A 104 3.19 -10.63 -5.02
CA SER A 104 3.27 -12.06 -5.31
C SER A 104 3.19 -12.34 -6.81
N ARG A 105 2.24 -11.73 -7.53
CA ARG A 105 2.15 -11.91 -9.00
C ARG A 105 3.36 -11.38 -9.75
N VAL A 106 3.97 -10.30 -9.27
CA VAL A 106 5.23 -9.79 -9.86
C VAL A 106 6.34 -10.81 -9.69
N ILE A 107 6.49 -11.38 -8.50
CA ILE A 107 7.50 -12.42 -8.21
C ILE A 107 7.24 -13.66 -9.08
N ASP A 108 6.00 -14.14 -9.14
CA ASP A 108 5.63 -15.30 -9.95
C ASP A 108 6.00 -15.07 -11.44
N TYR A 109 5.69 -13.88 -11.98
CA TYR A 109 6.06 -13.54 -13.35
C TYR A 109 7.57 -13.47 -13.56
N GLU A 110 8.32 -12.90 -12.61
CA GLU A 110 9.79 -12.85 -12.68
C GLU A 110 10.40 -14.25 -12.66
N GLU A 111 9.82 -15.21 -11.95
CA GLU A 111 10.31 -16.60 -11.91
C GLU A 111 9.96 -17.38 -13.17
N ASP A 112 8.77 -17.16 -13.73
CA ASP A 112 8.26 -17.89 -14.91
C ASP A 112 8.76 -17.30 -16.25
N ALA A 113 9.36 -16.11 -16.23
CA ALA A 113 9.82 -15.44 -17.45
C ALA A 113 10.93 -16.23 -18.19
N PRO A 114 11.08 -16.05 -19.52
CA PRO A 114 12.25 -16.51 -20.27
C PRO A 114 13.59 -16.08 -19.63
N GLU A 115 14.62 -16.93 -19.76
CA GLU A 115 15.91 -16.75 -19.05
C GLU A 115 16.60 -15.40 -19.34
N ASP A 116 16.44 -14.86 -20.54
CA ASP A 116 16.94 -13.53 -20.91
C ASP A 116 16.26 -12.41 -20.13
N LEU A 117 14.94 -12.49 -19.92
CA LEU A 117 14.22 -11.55 -19.06
C LEU A 117 14.54 -11.76 -17.58
N ARG A 118 14.67 -13.00 -17.11
CA ARG A 118 15.13 -13.31 -15.74
C ARG A 118 16.53 -12.77 -15.45
N ALA A 119 17.44 -12.87 -16.42
CA ALA A 119 18.77 -12.29 -16.33
C ALA A 119 18.70 -10.76 -16.25
N ALA A 120 17.82 -10.12 -17.02
CA ALA A 120 17.60 -8.67 -16.96
C ALA A 120 17.04 -8.21 -15.61
N PHE A 121 16.04 -8.91 -15.03
CA PHE A 121 15.51 -8.60 -13.70
C PHE A 121 16.57 -8.70 -12.60
N ARG A 122 17.36 -9.79 -12.61
CA ARG A 122 18.49 -9.96 -11.68
C ARG A 122 19.57 -8.89 -11.84
N ALA A 123 19.82 -8.42 -13.06
CA ALA A 123 20.79 -7.35 -13.33
C ALA A 123 20.27 -5.98 -12.86
N ALA A 124 19.00 -5.67 -13.08
CA ALA A 124 18.36 -4.45 -12.61
C ALA A 124 18.38 -4.32 -11.09
N ARG A 125 18.19 -5.43 -10.36
CA ARG A 125 18.25 -5.48 -8.89
C ARG A 125 19.65 -5.25 -8.32
N LYS A 126 20.70 -5.78 -8.96
CA LYS A 126 22.10 -5.61 -8.51
C LYS A 126 22.71 -4.24 -8.80
N GLY A 127 22.05 -3.42 -9.63
CA GLY A 127 22.55 -2.12 -10.07
C GLY A 127 21.99 -0.92 -9.31
N ALA A 128 21.09 -1.14 -8.35
CA ALA A 128 20.40 -0.12 -7.56
C ALA A 128 21.07 0.10 -6.19
#